data_AF-A0A554GDH7-F1
#
_entry.id   AF-A0A554GDH7-F1
#
_cell.length_a   1.000
_cell.length_b   1.000
_cell.length_c   1.000
_cell.angle_alpha   90.00
_cell.angle_beta   90.00
_cell.angle_gamma   90.00
#
_symmetry.space_group_name_H-M   'P 1'
#
loop_
_entity.id
_entity.type
_entity.pdbx_description
1 polymer ?
#
loop_
_entity_poly.entity_id
_entity_poly.type
_entity_poly.pdbx_seq_one_letter_code
_entity_poly.pdbx_strand_id
1 'polypeptide(L)'
;MTVPESMREAFDEVVARSGGQSAFARLISSESKQVSQQLVSYWLKKGELPAEFVLRVEKLTGCSRFRLRPDVFCEPDDLKSAA
;
A
#
# COMPACT_ATOMS: atom_id res chain seq x y z
N MET A 1 2.08 17.29 -0.37
CA MET A 1 3.15 16.28 -0.10
C MET A 1 3.30 15.46 -1.37
N THR A 2 4.50 15.43 -1.94
CA THR A 2 4.79 14.70 -3.18
C THR A 2 5.06 13.25 -2.82
N VAL A 3 4.16 12.35 -3.19
CA VAL A 3 4.36 10.91 -3.02
C VAL A 3 5.34 10.44 -4.10
N PRO A 4 6.38 9.64 -3.76
CA PRO A 4 7.28 9.09 -4.76
C PRO A 4 6.52 8.29 -5.82
N GLU A 5 6.89 8.47 -7.10
CA GLU A 5 6.24 7.78 -8.22
C GLU A 5 6.28 6.25 -8.04
N SER A 6 7.41 5.72 -7.57
CA SER A 6 7.59 4.30 -7.27
C SER A 6 6.61 3.73 -6.24
N MET A 7 6.20 4.55 -5.26
CA MET A 7 5.18 4.14 -4.27
C MET A 7 3.80 4.05 -4.93
N ARG A 8 3.48 5.03 -5.77
CA ARG A 8 2.21 5.07 -6.52
C ARG A 8 2.10 3.88 -7.45
N GLU A 9 3.15 3.59 -8.21
CA GLU A 9 3.25 2.44 -9.10
C GLU A 9 3.08 1.12 -8.36
N ALA A 10 3.77 0.96 -7.22
CA ALA A 10 3.65 -0.25 -6.41
C ALA A 10 2.20 -0.46 -5.91
N PHE A 11 1.51 0.62 -5.53
CA PHE A 11 0.13 0.52 -5.09
C PHE A 11 -0.82 0.21 -6.26
N ASP A 12 -0.65 0.88 -7.40
CA ASP A 12 -1.46 0.64 -8.60
C ASP A 12 -1.28 -0.79 -9.13
N GLU A 13 -0.03 -1.30 -9.17
CA GLU A 13 0.31 -2.68 -9.54
C GLU A 13 -0.45 -3.69 -8.67
N VAL A 14 -0.47 -3.49 -7.36
CA VAL A 14 -1.16 -4.39 -6.42
C VAL A 14 -2.67 -4.36 -6.62
N VAL A 15 -3.25 -3.18 -6.85
CA VAL A 15 -4.69 -3.07 -7.11
C VAL A 15 -5.06 -3.75 -8.43
N ALA A 16 -4.25 -3.57 -9.47
CA ALA A 16 -4.44 -4.23 -10.76
C ALA A 16 -4.34 -5.77 -10.62
N ARG A 17 -3.31 -6.27 -9.94
CA ARG A 17 -3.10 -7.70 -9.68
C ARG A 17 -4.20 -8.33 -8.83
N SER A 18 -4.86 -7.53 -8.00
CA SER A 18 -6.01 -7.96 -7.18
C SER A 18 -7.32 -8.05 -7.98
N GLY A 19 -7.32 -7.71 -9.27
CA GLY A 19 -8.53 -7.67 -10.11
C GLY A 19 -9.27 -6.34 -10.09
N GLY A 20 -8.56 -5.24 -9.78
CA GLY A 20 -9.10 -3.88 -9.75
C GLY A 20 -9.57 -3.42 -8.37
N GLN A 21 -10.01 -2.16 -8.29
CA GLN A 21 -10.27 -1.47 -7.02
C GLN A 21 -11.35 -2.16 -6.16
N SER A 22 -12.43 -2.66 -6.75
CA SER A 22 -13.49 -3.36 -6.02
C SER A 22 -13.04 -4.71 -5.46
N ALA A 23 -12.21 -5.44 -6.21
CA ALA A 23 -11.69 -6.73 -5.78
C ALA A 23 -10.62 -6.56 -4.70
N PHE A 24 -9.72 -5.57 -4.87
CA PHE A 24 -8.77 -5.17 -3.84
C PHE A 24 -9.48 -4.75 -2.54
N ALA A 25 -10.51 -3.91 -2.62
CA ALA A 25 -11.28 -3.46 -1.45
C ALA A 25 -11.86 -4.65 -0.65
N ARG A 26 -12.45 -5.63 -1.35
CA ARG A 26 -12.95 -6.86 -0.72
C ARG A 26 -11.83 -7.71 -0.13
N LEU A 27 -10.72 -7.86 -0.85
CA LEU A 27 -9.55 -8.63 -0.41
C LEU A 27 -9.01 -8.14 0.93
N ILE A 28 -8.87 -6.83 1.11
CA ILE A 28 -8.28 -6.24 2.32
C ILE A 28 -9.30 -5.93 3.42
N SER A 29 -10.59 -6.16 3.16
CA SER A 29 -11.63 -5.99 4.16
C SER A 29 -11.59 -7.12 5.20
N SER A 30 -11.96 -6.81 6.43
CA SER A 30 -12.19 -7.77 7.51
C SER A 30 -13.49 -7.46 8.24
N GLU A 31 -13.96 -8.35 9.11
CA GLU A 31 -15.16 -8.14 9.94
C GLU A 31 -15.10 -6.82 10.72
N SER A 32 -13.94 -6.50 11.29
CA SER A 32 -13.69 -5.26 12.02
C SER A 32 -13.44 -4.03 11.14
N LYS A 33 -13.14 -4.21 9.84
CA LYS A 33 -12.69 -3.12 8.99
C LYS A 33 -13.09 -3.34 7.54
N GLN A 34 -14.21 -2.76 7.15
CA GLN A 34 -14.70 -2.76 5.78
C GLN A 34 -14.03 -1.66 4.97
N VAL A 35 -13.57 -2.00 3.76
CA VAL A 35 -13.01 -1.05 2.80
C VAL A 35 -13.91 -0.99 1.58
N SER A 36 -14.32 0.21 1.20
CA SER A 36 -15.11 0.42 -0.01
C SER A 36 -14.21 0.70 -1.22
N GLN A 37 -14.72 0.43 -2.42
CA GLN A 37 -14.01 0.79 -3.66
C GLN A 37 -13.75 2.30 -3.78
N GLN A 38 -14.68 3.14 -3.30
CA GLN A 38 -14.52 4.60 -3.29
C GLN A 38 -13.34 5.04 -2.42
N LEU A 39 -13.13 4.37 -1.29
CA LEU A 39 -11.99 4.63 -0.40
C LEU A 39 -10.67 4.24 -1.07
N VAL A 40 -10.63 3.12 -1.78
CA VAL A 40 -9.46 2.71 -2.59
C VAL A 40 -9.18 3.72 -3.70
N SER A 41 -10.22 4.20 -4.39
CA SER A 41 -10.08 5.25 -5.42
C SER A 41 -9.47 6.53 -4.85
N TYR A 42 -9.89 6.94 -3.64
CA TYR A 42 -9.32 8.09 -2.95
C TYR A 42 -7.83 7.89 -2.64
N TRP A 43 -7.44 6.72 -2.15
CA TRP A 43 -6.04 6.39 -1.88
C TRP A 43 -5.18 6.41 -3.16
N LEU A 44 -5.68 5.86 -4.27
CA LEU A 44 -4.97 5.88 -5.57
C LEU A 44 -4.81 7.31 -6.13
N LYS A 45 -5.82 8.17 -5.93
CA LYS A 45 -5.73 9.59 -6.30
C LYS A 45 -4.63 10.31 -5.51
N LYS A 46 -4.52 10.00 -4.21
CA LYS A 46 -3.43 10.50 -3.36
C LYS A 46 -2.07 9.84 -3.66
N GLY A 47 -2.08 8.62 -4.18
CA GLY A 47 -0.90 7.81 -4.45
C GLY A 47 -0.36 7.06 -3.23
N GLU A 48 -1.10 7.03 -2.11
CA GLU A 48 -0.63 6.44 -0.85
C GLU A 48 -1.58 5.35 -0.33
N LEU A 49 -1.05 4.20 0.11
CA LEU A 49 -1.78 3.22 0.91
C LEU A 49 -1.62 3.59 2.40
N PRO A 50 -2.72 3.65 3.20
CA PRO A 50 -2.59 3.90 4.63
C PRO A 50 -1.78 2.80 5.33
N ALA A 51 -0.85 3.20 6.21
CA ALA A 51 0.13 2.30 6.84
C ALA A 51 -0.50 1.09 7.53
N GLU A 52 -1.66 1.29 8.16
CA GLU A 52 -2.46 0.26 8.82
C GLU A 52 -2.94 -0.88 7.90
N PHE A 53 -3.00 -0.66 6.58
CA PHE A 53 -3.34 -1.71 5.60
C PHE A 53 -2.11 -2.37 4.97
N VAL A 54 -0.91 -1.81 5.13
CA VAL A 54 0.29 -2.27 4.42
C VAL A 54 0.64 -3.72 4.78
N LEU A 55 0.66 -4.04 6.07
CA LEU A 55 0.98 -5.42 6.51
C LEU A 55 -0.08 -6.42 6.05
N ARG A 56 -1.35 -6.01 5.99
CA ARG A 56 -2.43 -6.85 5.46
C ARG A 56 -2.25 -7.10 3.97
N VAL A 57 -1.95 -6.05 3.20
CA VAL A 57 -1.68 -6.16 1.76
C VAL A 57 -0.47 -7.04 1.51
N GLU A 58 0.63 -6.87 2.24
CA GLU A 58 1.82 -7.72 2.11
C GLU A 58 1.49 -9.20 2.34
N LYS A 59 0.72 -9.50 3.39
CA LYS A 59 0.31 -10.89 3.70
C LYS A 59 -0.62 -11.50 2.64
N LEU A 60 -1.52 -10.72 2.06
CA LEU A 60 -2.53 -11.22 1.12
C LEU A 60 -2.06 -11.23 -0.35
N THR A 61 -1.13 -10.34 -0.71
CA THR A 61 -0.70 -10.13 -2.11
C THR A 61 0.76 -10.49 -2.35
N GLY A 62 1.57 -10.61 -1.29
CA GLY A 62 3.01 -10.80 -1.37
C GLY A 62 3.79 -9.53 -1.73
N CYS A 63 3.14 -8.38 -1.90
CA CYS A 63 3.83 -7.14 -2.20
C CYS A 63 4.55 -6.60 -0.97
N SER A 64 5.86 -6.39 -1.08
CA SER A 64 6.69 -5.95 0.04
C SER A 64 6.26 -4.59 0.60
N ARG A 65 6.19 -4.49 1.93
CA ARG A 65 5.92 -3.23 2.63
C ARG A 65 6.91 -2.11 2.27
N PHE A 66 8.16 -2.46 1.92
CA PHE A 66 9.20 -1.52 1.52
C PHE A 66 8.95 -0.92 0.12
N ARG A 67 8.16 -1.58 -0.74
CA ARG A 67 7.68 -0.98 -2.00
C ARG A 67 6.42 -0.13 -1.77
N LEU A 68 5.52 -0.59 -0.91
CA LEU A 68 4.24 0.09 -0.65
C LEU A 68 4.36 1.36 0.20
N ARG A 69 5.22 1.35 1.21
CA ARG A 69 5.44 2.47 2.15
C ARG A 69 6.91 2.53 2.60
N PRO A 70 7.87 2.78 1.69
CA PRO A 70 9.28 2.95 2.07
C PRO A 70 9.49 4.06 3.11
N ASP A 71 8.67 5.11 3.08
CA ASP A 71 8.70 6.23 4.03
C ASP A 71 8.39 5.83 5.48
N VAL A 72 7.69 4.71 5.69
CA VAL A 72 7.33 4.20 7.03
C VAL A 72 8.19 3.01 7.43
N PHE A 73 8.48 2.12 6.48
CA PHE A 73 9.07 0.83 6.79
C PHE A 73 10.56 0.74 6.47
N CYS A 74 11.15 1.60 5.63
CA CYS A 74 12.59 1.57 5.40
C CYS A 74 13.35 2.13 6.60
N GLU A 75 14.58 1.63 6.76
CA GLU A 75 15.52 2.18 7.72
C GLU A 75 15.84 3.64 7.36
N PRO A 76 15.93 4.52 8.37
CA PRO A 76 16.33 5.89 8.16
C PRO A 76 17.80 5.94 7.73
N ASP A 77 18.15 6.95 6.94
CA ASP A 77 19.41 6.97 6.21
C ASP A 77 20.64 7.04 7.12
N ASP A 78 20.49 7.67 8.29
CA ASP A 78 21.52 7.78 9.33
C ASP A 78 21.94 6.42 9.90
N LEU A 79 21.06 5.40 9.85
CA LEU A 79 21.37 4.04 10.32
C LEU A 79 22.00 3.16 9.23
N LYS A 80 21.85 3.50 7.94
CA LYS A 80 22.34 2.66 6.82
C LYS A 80 23.86 2.63 6.67
N SER A 81 24.58 3.57 7.29
CA SER A 81 26.04 3.70 7.15
C SER A 81 26.85 2.98 8.24
N ALA A 82 26.21 2.16 9.08
CA ALA A 82 26.85 1.50 10.22
C ALA A 82 27.20 0.01 10.01
N ALA A 83 27.18 -0.49 8.76
CA ALA A 83 27.44 -1.91 8.43
C ALA A 83 28.75 -2.10 7.66
#